data_AF-A0A1N7G4N8-F1
#
_entry.id   AF-A0A1N7G4N8-F1
#
_cell.length_a   1.000
_cell.length_b   1.000
_cell.length_c   1.000
_cell.angle_alpha   90.00
_cell.angle_beta   90.00
_cell.angle_gamma   90.00
#
_symmetry.space_group_name_H-M   'P 1'
#
loop_
_entity.id
_entity.type
_entity.pdbx_description
1 polymer ?
#
loop_
_entity_poly.entity_id
_entity_poly.type
_entity_poly.pdbx_seq_one_letter_code
_entity_poly.pdbx_strand_id
1 'polypeptide(L)'
;MSAESEPSSESVIRQDIDRVQDDVSALSDSSDNEQVVELLSAIEDFIIEFKRLDAEKRKLEARVDDLDRRVPAGGIKADSSAGGTNPRDQAVLDALEDRGRCKIQVPELKQLYRRHTDIKNKRTLDDRVRHLTVDGPFEFVSPGLWEYIPGSN
;
A
#
# COMPACT_ATOMS: atom_id res chain seq x y z
N MET A 1 29.05 -16.72 24.81
CA MET A 1 29.31 -16.67 23.35
C MET A 1 28.61 -15.43 22.85
N SER A 2 29.38 -14.39 22.54
CA SER A 2 28.84 -13.13 22.00
C SER A 2 28.53 -13.35 20.52
N ALA A 3 27.28 -13.16 20.13
CA ALA A 3 26.92 -13.10 18.72
C ALA A 3 27.48 -11.78 18.16
N GLU A 4 28.53 -11.86 17.34
CA GLU A 4 28.91 -10.76 16.46
C GLU A 4 27.77 -10.62 15.43
N SER A 5 26.89 -9.64 15.65
CA SER A 5 25.91 -9.26 14.65
C SER A 5 26.65 -8.65 13.46
N GLU A 6 26.62 -9.33 12.32
CA GLU A 6 27.14 -8.77 11.07
C GLU A 6 26.43 -7.44 10.76
N PRO A 7 27.18 -6.41 10.33
CA PRO A 7 26.59 -5.13 9.96
C PRO A 7 25.65 -5.32 8.78
N SER A 8 24.42 -4.80 8.90
CA SER A 8 23.48 -4.73 7.78
C SER A 8 24.14 -4.02 6.59
N SER A 9 23.91 -4.49 5.36
CA SER A 9 24.50 -3.91 4.13
C SER A 9 24.31 -2.40 4.02
N GLU A 10 23.25 -1.87 4.62
CA GLU A 10 22.96 -0.44 4.67
C GLU A 10 23.89 0.34 5.61
N SER A 11 24.34 -0.27 6.70
CA SER A 11 25.32 0.33 7.61
C SER A 11 26.72 0.38 6.99
N VAL A 12 27.07 -0.63 6.18
CA VAL A 12 28.34 -0.67 5.43
C VAL A 12 28.37 0.45 4.39
N ILE A 13 27.30 0.62 3.60
CA ILE A 13 27.21 1.68 2.59
C ILE A 13 27.36 3.08 3.20
N ARG A 14 26.78 3.32 4.39
CA ARG A 14 26.90 4.62 5.08
C ARG A 14 28.32 4.89 5.56
N GLN A 15 28.96 3.88 6.12
CA GLN A 15 30.35 3.96 6.55
C GLN A 15 31.28 4.27 5.36
N ASP A 16 31.02 3.65 4.21
CA ASP A 16 31.78 3.92 2.99
C ASP A 16 31.58 5.35 2.49
N ILE A 17 30.37 5.90 2.59
CA ILE A 17 30.09 7.29 2.18
C ILE A 17 30.74 8.30 3.10
N ASP A 18 30.72 8.09 4.41
CA ASP A 18 31.42 8.97 5.35
C ASP A 18 32.93 8.94 5.10
N ARG A 19 33.49 7.75 4.80
CA ARG A 19 34.90 7.62 4.42
C ARG A 19 35.22 8.37 3.12
N VAL A 20 34.39 8.23 2.08
CA VAL A 20 34.57 8.95 0.81
C VAL A 20 34.49 10.46 1.03
N GLN A 21 33.61 10.94 1.91
CA GLN A 21 33.53 12.35 2.24
C GLN A 21 34.82 12.87 2.88
N ASP A 22 35.38 12.14 3.85
CA ASP A 22 36.63 12.51 4.49
C ASP A 22 37.79 12.57 3.47
N ASP A 23 37.86 11.58 2.57
CA ASP A 23 38.89 11.53 1.52
C ASP A 23 38.74 12.69 0.52
N VAL A 24 37.50 13.04 0.13
CA VAL A 24 37.21 14.15 -0.78
C VAL A 24 37.58 15.49 -0.15
N SER A 25 37.23 15.71 1.12
CA SER A 25 37.61 16.94 1.84
C SER A 25 39.13 17.08 1.96
N ALA A 26 39.84 16.00 2.29
CA ALA A 26 41.31 16.01 2.37
C ALA A 26 41.99 16.30 1.02
N LEU A 27 41.44 15.80 -0.08
CA LEU A 27 41.92 16.08 -1.43
C LEU A 27 41.60 17.50 -1.88
N SER A 28 40.45 18.05 -1.47
CA SER A 28 40.03 19.42 -1.79
C SER A 28 40.98 20.44 -1.15
N ASP A 29 41.32 20.23 0.11
CA ASP A 29 42.22 21.11 0.88
C ASP A 29 43.67 21.10 0.39
N SER A 30 44.07 20.10 -0.40
CA SER A 30 45.46 19.90 -0.83
C SER A 30 45.69 20.01 -2.35
N SER A 31 44.63 20.20 -3.14
CA SER A 31 44.73 20.23 -4.60
C SER A 31 44.80 21.65 -5.16
N ASP A 32 45.92 21.97 -5.83
CA ASP A 32 46.06 23.20 -6.62
C ASP A 32 45.55 23.05 -8.07
N ASN A 33 45.09 21.85 -8.46
CA ASN A 33 44.61 21.58 -9.81
C ASN A 33 43.12 21.91 -9.94
N GLU A 34 42.79 22.90 -10.76
CA GLU A 34 41.43 23.40 -10.97
C GLU A 34 40.44 22.33 -11.47
N GLN A 35 40.88 21.40 -12.33
CA GLN A 35 40.03 20.30 -12.81
C GLN A 35 39.72 19.29 -11.70
N VAL A 36 40.68 19.08 -10.80
CA VAL A 36 40.51 18.19 -9.64
C VAL A 36 39.58 18.84 -8.63
N VAL A 37 39.69 20.16 -8.40
CA VAL A 37 38.78 20.91 -7.54
C VAL A 37 37.34 20.87 -8.07
N GLU A 38 37.13 21.05 -9.38
CA GLU A 38 35.80 20.96 -9.99
C GLU A 38 35.20 19.54 -9.84
N LEU A 39 36.01 18.49 -10.05
CA LEU A 39 35.59 17.11 -9.84
C LEU A 39 35.22 16.83 -8.38
N LEU A 40 36.04 17.30 -7.42
CA LEU A 40 35.78 17.12 -6.00
C LEU A 40 34.49 17.83 -5.56
N SER A 41 34.25 19.05 -6.06
CA SER A 41 32.98 19.77 -5.83
C SER A 41 31.78 18.97 -6.35
N ALA A 42 31.86 18.39 -7.54
CA ALA A 42 30.77 17.56 -8.07
C ALA A 42 30.54 16.29 -7.23
N ILE A 43 31.61 15.69 -6.71
CA ILE A 43 31.52 14.54 -5.80
C ILE A 43 30.87 14.94 -4.47
N GLU A 44 31.19 16.11 -3.91
CA GLU A 44 30.54 16.63 -2.71
C GLU A 44 29.04 16.81 -2.91
N ASP A 45 28.61 17.38 -4.04
CA ASP A 45 27.20 17.51 -4.40
C ASP A 45 26.50 16.14 -4.45
N PHE A 46 27.15 15.13 -5.03
CA PHE A 46 26.61 13.76 -5.04
C PHE A 46 26.51 13.15 -3.64
N ILE A 47 27.48 13.39 -2.75
CA ILE A 47 27.43 12.91 -1.36
C ILE A 47 26.25 13.54 -0.62
N ILE A 48 26.02 14.85 -0.81
CA ILE A 48 24.89 15.58 -0.21
C ILE A 48 23.56 14.98 -0.67
N GLU A 49 23.39 14.81 -1.99
CA GLU A 49 22.17 14.23 -2.56
C GLU A 49 21.98 12.77 -2.12
N PHE A 50 23.05 11.98 -2.01
CA PHE A 50 22.94 10.62 -1.48
C PHE A 50 22.45 10.63 -0.03
N LYS A 51 23.04 11.46 0.84
CA LYS A 51 22.63 11.57 2.25
C LYS A 51 21.16 12.00 2.38
N ARG A 52 20.71 12.90 1.50
CA ARG A 52 19.30 13.31 1.42
C ARG A 52 18.39 12.14 1.01
N LEU A 53 18.74 11.40 -0.03
CA LEU A 53 17.97 10.26 -0.51
C LEU A 53 17.93 9.12 0.53
N ASP A 54 19.03 8.84 1.23
CA ASP A 54 19.07 7.86 2.33
C ASP A 54 18.14 8.28 3.47
N ALA A 55 18.12 9.57 3.85
CA ALA A 55 17.19 10.08 4.85
C ALA A 55 15.72 9.97 4.41
N GLU A 56 15.42 10.23 3.13
CA GLU A 56 14.08 10.07 2.57
C GLU A 56 13.66 8.60 2.52
N LYS A 57 14.56 7.69 2.11
CA LYS A 57 14.34 6.25 2.14
C LYS A 57 13.98 5.78 3.54
N ARG A 58 14.77 6.12 4.56
CA ARG A 58 14.47 5.76 5.96
C ARG A 58 13.11 6.28 6.41
N LYS A 59 12.73 7.49 6.00
CA LYS A 59 11.42 8.07 6.31
C LYS A 59 10.29 7.28 5.63
N LEU A 60 10.48 6.84 4.39
CA LEU A 60 9.53 5.99 3.69
C LEU A 60 9.42 4.61 4.32
N GLU A 61 10.53 3.97 4.66
CA GLU A 61 10.55 2.68 5.37
C GLU A 61 9.86 2.78 6.72
N ALA A 62 10.13 3.82 7.51
CA ALA A 62 9.44 4.04 8.78
C ALA A 62 7.92 4.25 8.59
N ARG A 63 7.49 4.84 7.47
CA ARG A 63 6.07 4.97 7.13
C ARG A 63 5.46 3.65 6.69
N VAL A 64 6.20 2.83 5.94
CA VAL A 64 5.76 1.48 5.56
C VAL A 64 5.60 0.64 6.83
N ASP A 65 6.58 0.63 7.73
CA ASP A 65 6.50 -0.06 9.01
C ASP A 65 5.33 0.41 9.88
N ASP A 66 5.08 1.72 9.95
CA ASP A 66 3.93 2.29 10.67
C ASP A 66 2.60 1.89 10.02
N LEU A 67 2.52 1.85 8.69
CA LEU A 67 1.34 1.34 7.97
C LEU A 67 1.15 -0.15 8.23
N ASP A 68 2.19 -0.96 8.15
CA ASP A 68 2.15 -2.40 8.40
C ASP A 68 1.74 -2.71 9.83
N ARG A 69 2.13 -1.90 10.82
CA ARG A 69 1.65 -2.03 12.21
C ARG A 69 0.20 -1.61 12.41
N ARG A 70 -0.27 -0.61 11.66
CA ARG A 70 -1.65 -0.13 11.70
C ARG A 70 -2.61 -1.03 10.92
N VAL A 71 -2.07 -1.82 10.01
CA VAL A 71 -2.76 -2.93 9.37
C VAL A 71 -2.77 -4.10 10.36
N PRO A 72 -3.90 -4.46 10.99
CA PRO A 72 -3.95 -5.67 11.82
C PRO A 72 -3.53 -6.87 10.95
N ALA A 73 -3.04 -7.96 11.57
CA ALA A 73 -2.60 -9.19 10.88
C ALA A 73 -3.68 -9.89 10.01
N GLY A 74 -4.84 -9.26 9.81
CA GLY A 74 -5.89 -9.60 8.85
C GLY A 74 -6.16 -8.52 7.78
N GLY A 75 -5.26 -7.54 7.59
CA GLY A 75 -5.43 -6.47 6.61
C GLY A 75 -6.38 -5.37 7.10
N ILE A 76 -6.03 -4.10 6.87
CA ILE A 76 -7.07 -3.19 6.40
C ILE A 76 -7.40 -3.76 5.02
N LYS A 77 -8.59 -4.34 4.83
CA LYS A 77 -9.11 -4.76 3.52
C LYS A 77 -9.16 -3.54 2.59
N ALA A 78 -8.01 -3.17 2.04
CA ALA A 78 -7.89 -2.32 0.87
C ALA A 78 -7.75 -3.28 -0.30
N ASP A 79 -8.88 -3.89 -0.67
CA ASP A 79 -8.97 -4.82 -1.80
C ASP A 79 -8.60 -4.11 -3.09
N SER A 80 -7.34 -4.25 -3.45
CA SER A 80 -6.80 -3.79 -4.72
C SER A 80 -5.61 -4.68 -5.09
N SER A 81 -5.88 -5.94 -5.48
CA SER A 81 -5.28 -6.61 -6.65
C SER A 81 -5.58 -8.12 -6.68
N ALA A 82 -6.50 -8.54 -7.55
CA ALA A 82 -6.57 -9.81 -8.29
C ALA A 82 -8.04 -10.08 -8.68
N GLY A 83 -8.50 -9.57 -9.83
CA GLY A 83 -9.89 -9.76 -10.27
C GLY A 83 -10.96 -9.14 -9.36
N GLY A 84 -10.55 -8.22 -8.49
CA GLY A 84 -11.24 -7.86 -7.25
C GLY A 84 -12.53 -7.08 -7.45
N THR A 85 -13.59 -7.63 -6.88
CA THR A 85 -14.85 -6.98 -6.55
C THR A 85 -14.61 -5.54 -6.09
N ASN A 86 -15.27 -4.58 -6.74
CA ASN A 86 -15.06 -3.15 -6.49
C ASN A 86 -15.25 -2.82 -4.99
N PRO A 87 -14.45 -1.92 -4.39
CA PRO A 87 -14.48 -1.64 -2.95
C PRO A 87 -15.86 -1.35 -2.36
N ARG A 88 -16.77 -0.77 -3.16
CA ARG A 88 -18.15 -0.50 -2.74
C ARG A 88 -19.01 -1.76 -2.68
N ASP A 89 -18.77 -2.73 -3.57
CA ASP A 89 -19.41 -4.04 -3.50
C ASP A 89 -18.86 -4.82 -2.31
N GLN A 90 -17.55 -4.74 -2.08
CA GLN A 90 -16.92 -5.37 -0.94
C GLN A 90 -17.49 -4.88 0.39
N ALA A 91 -17.68 -3.56 0.56
CA ALA A 91 -18.32 -3.02 1.76
C ALA A 91 -19.75 -3.56 2.00
N VAL A 92 -20.47 -3.90 0.93
CA VAL A 92 -21.79 -4.54 1.02
C VAL A 92 -21.67 -6.02 1.35
N LEU A 93 -20.68 -6.70 0.76
CA LEU A 93 -20.38 -8.11 1.04
C LEU A 93 -19.91 -8.31 2.48
N ASP A 94 -19.05 -7.45 3.02
CA ASP A 94 -18.58 -7.50 4.41
C ASP A 94 -19.78 -7.37 5.37
N ALA A 95 -20.73 -6.47 5.09
CA ALA A 95 -21.95 -6.32 5.89
C ALA A 95 -22.90 -7.53 5.79
N LEU A 96 -22.79 -8.35 4.74
CA LEU A 96 -23.51 -9.61 4.59
C LEU A 96 -22.75 -10.78 5.21
N GLU A 97 -21.42 -10.74 5.21
CA GLU A 97 -20.54 -11.73 5.83
C GLU A 97 -20.84 -11.84 7.34
N ASP A 98 -21.04 -10.70 8.02
CA ASP A 98 -21.48 -10.64 9.42
C ASP A 98 -22.83 -11.34 9.68
N ARG A 99 -23.68 -11.46 8.65
CA ARG A 99 -25.00 -12.13 8.74
C ARG A 99 -24.94 -13.61 8.35
N GLY A 100 -23.85 -14.05 7.72
CA GLY A 100 -23.72 -15.38 7.14
C GLY A 100 -24.68 -15.65 5.97
N ARG A 101 -24.88 -16.94 5.65
CA ARG A 101 -25.77 -17.38 4.56
C ARG A 101 -27.19 -16.86 4.80
N CYS A 102 -27.69 -16.02 3.91
CA CYS A 102 -28.99 -15.38 4.09
C CYS A 102 -29.69 -15.10 2.76
N LYS A 103 -31.03 -15.00 2.82
CA LYS A 103 -31.85 -14.60 1.68
C LYS A 103 -32.04 -13.09 1.72
N ILE A 104 -31.77 -12.43 0.61
CA ILE A 104 -31.84 -10.98 0.48
C ILE A 104 -32.67 -10.57 -0.74
N GLN A 105 -33.52 -9.57 -0.54
CA GLN A 105 -34.27 -8.99 -1.64
C GLN A 105 -33.49 -7.84 -2.28
N VAL A 106 -33.70 -7.62 -3.59
CA VAL A 106 -33.07 -6.49 -4.32
C VAL A 106 -33.27 -5.13 -3.63
N PRO A 107 -34.45 -4.76 -3.11
CA PRO A 107 -34.63 -3.50 -2.37
C PRO A 107 -33.79 -3.43 -1.08
N GLU A 108 -33.58 -4.55 -0.40
CA GLU A 108 -32.74 -4.61 0.80
C GLU A 108 -31.26 -4.45 0.43
N LEU A 109 -30.80 -5.11 -0.64
CA LEU A 109 -29.44 -4.95 -1.15
C LEU A 109 -29.17 -3.48 -1.53
N LYS A 110 -30.13 -2.80 -2.17
CA LYS A 110 -30.05 -1.36 -2.44
C LYS A 110 -29.96 -0.51 -1.17
N GLN A 111 -30.62 -0.92 -0.08
CA GLN A 111 -30.49 -0.23 1.20
C GLN A 111 -29.11 -0.44 1.82
N LEU A 112 -28.53 -1.63 1.70
CA LEU A 112 -27.16 -1.89 2.16
C LEU A 112 -26.16 -1.00 1.45
N TYR A 113 -26.23 -0.90 0.11
CA TYR A 113 -25.38 0.04 -0.63
C TYR A 113 -25.54 1.48 -0.14
N ARG A 114 -26.77 1.95 0.10
CA ARG A 114 -26.99 3.33 0.58
C ARG A 114 -26.46 3.56 1.99
N ARG A 115 -26.42 2.53 2.85
CA ARG A 115 -25.93 2.63 4.23
C ARG A 115 -24.41 2.52 4.32
N HIS A 116 -23.80 1.70 3.46
CA HIS A 116 -22.40 1.32 3.54
C HIS A 116 -21.53 1.94 2.43
N THR A 117 -22.10 2.72 1.50
CA THR A 117 -21.36 3.34 0.39
C THR A 117 -21.82 4.77 0.12
N ASP A 118 -21.05 5.51 -0.68
CA ASP A 118 -21.30 6.89 -1.11
C ASP A 118 -22.19 7.02 -2.36
N ILE A 119 -22.75 5.92 -2.88
CA ILE A 119 -23.52 5.92 -4.13
C ILE A 119 -24.89 6.61 -3.95
N LYS A 120 -25.02 7.82 -4.51
CA LYS A 120 -26.29 8.59 -4.54
C LYS A 120 -27.09 8.40 -5.83
N ASN A 121 -26.43 8.05 -6.93
CA ASN A 121 -27.08 7.93 -8.23
C ASN A 121 -27.86 6.60 -8.34
N LYS A 122 -29.17 6.69 -8.64
CA LYS A 122 -30.06 5.53 -8.80
C LYS A 122 -29.61 4.58 -9.91
N ARG A 123 -29.19 5.10 -11.07
CA ARG A 123 -28.75 4.28 -12.21
C ARG A 123 -27.49 3.50 -11.84
N THR A 124 -26.51 4.17 -11.25
CA THR A 124 -25.28 3.53 -10.78
C THR A 124 -25.60 2.46 -9.74
N LEU A 125 -26.49 2.74 -8.78
CA LEU A 125 -26.89 1.75 -7.78
C LEU A 125 -27.55 0.51 -8.42
N ASP A 126 -28.44 0.71 -9.38
CA ASP A 126 -29.15 -0.38 -10.06
C ASP A 126 -28.18 -1.25 -10.89
N ASP A 127 -27.23 -0.64 -11.58
CA ASP A 127 -26.21 -1.35 -12.37
C ASP A 127 -25.25 -2.13 -11.46
N ARG A 128 -24.89 -1.57 -10.29
CA ARG A 128 -23.98 -2.20 -9.33
C ARG A 128 -24.62 -3.39 -8.63
N VAL A 129 -25.87 -3.23 -8.18
CA VAL A 129 -26.65 -4.35 -7.64
C VAL A 129 -26.77 -5.48 -8.64
N ARG A 130 -27.03 -5.18 -9.92
CA ARG A 130 -27.10 -6.20 -10.98
C ARG A 130 -25.77 -6.94 -11.10
N HIS A 131 -24.65 -6.22 -11.20
CA HIS A 131 -23.32 -6.81 -11.32
C HIS A 131 -22.99 -7.69 -10.10
N LEU A 132 -23.26 -7.19 -8.89
CA LEU A 132 -23.01 -7.94 -7.66
C LEU A 132 -23.85 -9.23 -7.57
N THR A 133 -25.11 -9.21 -8.00
CA THR A 133 -25.96 -10.42 -7.99
C THR A 133 -25.64 -11.42 -9.10
N VAL A 134 -25.03 -10.99 -10.20
CA VAL A 134 -24.73 -11.85 -11.37
C VAL A 134 -23.32 -12.44 -11.29
N ASP A 135 -22.35 -11.63 -10.90
CA ASP A 135 -20.92 -11.98 -10.92
C ASP A 135 -20.35 -12.20 -9.51
N GLY A 136 -21.18 -12.02 -8.47
CA GLY A 136 -20.79 -12.17 -7.07
C GLY A 136 -21.32 -13.45 -6.41
N PRO A 137 -21.11 -13.58 -5.09
CA PRO A 137 -21.44 -14.77 -4.28
C PRO A 137 -22.95 -14.90 -3.99
N PHE A 138 -23.79 -14.88 -5.03
CA PHE A 138 -25.23 -14.97 -4.92
C PHE A 138 -25.80 -16.09 -5.80
N GLU A 139 -26.68 -16.90 -5.22
CA GLU A 139 -27.51 -17.85 -5.96
C GLU A 139 -28.90 -17.29 -6.21
N PHE A 140 -29.38 -17.47 -7.45
CA PHE A 140 -30.74 -17.08 -7.83
C PHE A 140 -31.76 -18.05 -7.21
N VAL A 141 -32.67 -17.53 -6.39
CA VAL A 141 -33.76 -18.31 -5.79
C VAL A 141 -35.07 -18.09 -6.54
N SER A 142 -35.46 -16.83 -6.72
CA SER A 142 -36.69 -16.44 -7.42
C SER A 142 -36.61 -14.97 -7.87
N PRO A 143 -37.51 -14.47 -8.74
CA PRO A 143 -37.45 -13.08 -9.19
C PRO A 143 -37.39 -12.07 -8.03
N GLY A 144 -36.28 -11.33 -7.94
CA GLY A 144 -36.05 -10.32 -6.91
C GLY A 144 -35.55 -10.86 -5.55
N LEU A 145 -35.33 -12.16 -5.41
CA LEU A 145 -34.81 -12.82 -4.21
C LEU A 145 -33.56 -13.64 -4.53
N TRP A 146 -32.49 -13.34 -3.81
CA TRP A 146 -31.18 -13.95 -3.97
C TRP A 146 -30.73 -14.54 -2.65
N GLU A 147 -29.97 -15.64 -2.69
CA GLU A 147 -29.32 -16.20 -1.51
C GLU A 147 -27.84 -15.86 -1.55
N TYR A 148 -27.35 -15.18 -0.52
CA TYR A 148 -25.93 -14.90 -0.34
C TYR A 148 -25.23 -16.14 0.21
N ILE A 149 -24.14 -16.57 -0.45
CA ILE A 149 -23.36 -17.76 -0.08
C ILE A 149 -21.92 -17.33 0.20
N PRO A 150 -21.50 -17.21 1.47
CA PRO A 150 -20.15 -16.79 1.81
C PRO A 150 -19.13 -17.81 1.28
N GLY A 151 -18.07 -17.32 0.62
CA GLY A 151 -17.00 -18.14 0.06
C GLY A 151 -17.30 -18.80 -1.29
N SER A 152 -18.44 -18.51 -1.92
CA SER A 152 -18.71 -18.89 -3.30
C SER A 152 -17.99 -17.92 -4.25
N ASN A 153 -16.77 -18.26 -4.68
CA ASN A 153 -16.09 -17.66 -5.83
C ASN A 153 -15.93 -18.71 -6.93
#